data_AF-A0A2N1DQF4-F1
#
_entry.id   AF-A0A2N1DQF4-F1
#
_cell.length_a   1.000
_cell.length_b   1.000
_cell.length_c   1.000
_cell.angle_alpha   90.00
_cell.angle_beta   90.00
_cell.angle_gamma   90.00
#
_symmetry.space_group_name_H-M   'P 1'
#
loop_
_entity.id
_entity.type
_entity.pdbx_description
1 polymer ?
#
loop_
_entity_poly.entity_id
_entity_poly.type
_entity_poly.pdbx_seq_one_letter_code
_entity_poly.pdbx_strand_id
1 'polypeptide(L)' 'MNYIALPLSVFFIFVAPLWLFLYYRSKKQTGKGLSAADQENLQSLVKRSEEMQQRIASLEEILDKEAPQWREK' A
#
# COMPACT_ATOMS: atom_id res chain seq x y z
N MET A 1 -1.24 -54.77 -2.76
CA MET A 1 -1.82 -53.52 -2.23
C MET A 1 -0.87 -52.35 -2.49
N ASN A 2 -0.96 -51.66 -3.64
CA ASN A 2 -0.29 -50.33 -3.79
C ASN A 2 -0.87 -49.46 -4.94
N TYR A 3 -1.97 -49.88 -5.57
CA TYR A 3 -2.55 -49.20 -6.74
C TYR A 3 -3.07 -47.78 -6.46
N ILE A 4 -3.31 -47.45 -5.19
CA ILE A 4 -3.84 -46.16 -4.75
C ILE A 4 -2.71 -45.12 -4.56
N ALA A 5 -1.48 -45.57 -4.28
CA ALA A 5 -0.36 -44.68 -4.01
C ALA A 5 0.13 -43.97 -5.28
N LEU A 6 0.08 -44.65 -6.42
CA LEU A 6 0.51 -44.11 -7.72
C LEU A 6 -0.32 -42.89 -8.17
N PRO A 7 -1.67 -42.95 -8.26
CA PRO A 7 -2.46 -41.78 -8.65
C PRO A 7 -2.39 -40.66 -7.60
N LEU A 8 -2.26 -41.01 -6.32
CA LEU A 8 -2.14 -40.03 -5.24
C LEU A 8 -0.82 -39.25 -5.30
N SER A 9 0.31 -39.93 -5.57
CA SER A 9 1.61 -39.27 -5.75
C SER A 9 1.62 -38.31 -6.94
N VAL A 10 1.02 -38.72 -8.07
CA VAL A 10 0.90 -37.85 -9.25
C VAL A 10 0.07 -36.61 -8.92
N PHE A 11 -1.04 -36.76 -8.20
CA PHE A 11 -1.85 -35.63 -7.73
C PHE A 11 -1.03 -34.64 -6.89
N PHE A 12 -0.23 -35.12 -5.92
CA PHE A 12 0.63 -34.25 -5.12
C PHE A 12 1.74 -33.57 -5.93
N ILE A 13 2.30 -34.24 -6.94
CA ILE A 13 3.32 -33.66 -7.83
C ILE A 13 2.76 -32.47 -8.62
N PHE A 14 1.46 -32.44 -8.92
CA PHE A 14 0.85 -31.29 -9.60
C PHE A 14 0.33 -30.24 -8.62
N VAL A 15 -0.33 -30.66 -7.54
CA VAL A 15 -0.98 -29.75 -6.59
C VAL A 15 0.04 -29.00 -5.73
N ALA A 16 1.12 -29.66 -5.29
CA ALA A 16 2.16 -29.03 -4.47
C ALA A 16 2.88 -27.87 -5.17
N PRO A 17 3.36 -27.98 -6.43
CA PRO A 17 3.98 -26.85 -7.13
C PRO A 17 2.97 -25.75 -7.49
N LEU A 18 1.71 -26.08 -7.79
CA LEU A 18 0.63 -25.10 -7.96
C LEU A 18 0.43 -24.28 -6.67
N TRP A 19 0.38 -24.95 -5.52
CA TRP A 19 0.27 -24.30 -4.22
C TRP A 19 1.50 -23.46 -3.91
N LEU A 20 2.70 -23.95 -4.18
CA LEU A 20 3.95 -23.22 -3.98
C LEU A 20 4.01 -21.96 -4.85
N PHE A 21 3.56 -22.03 -6.11
CA PHE A 21 3.44 -20.87 -6.98
C PHE A 21 2.46 -19.83 -6.42
N LEU A 22 1.28 -20.25 -5.95
CA LEU A 22 0.30 -19.36 -5.34
C LEU A 22 0.79 -18.76 -4.01
N TYR A 23 1.37 -19.58 -3.14
CA TYR A 23 1.93 -19.17 -1.87
C TYR A 23 3.08 -18.18 -2.07
N TYR A 24 3.96 -18.45 -3.03
CA TYR A 24 5.09 -17.57 -3.32
C TYR A 24 4.64 -16.29 -4.04
N ARG A 25 3.62 -16.33 -4.89
CA ARG A 25 2.99 -15.14 -5.47
C ARG A 25 2.31 -14.30 -4.40
N SER A 26 1.53 -14.90 -3.51
CA SER A 26 0.88 -14.24 -2.38
C SER A 26 1.91 -13.64 -1.42
N LYS A 27 2.96 -14.37 -1.06
CA LYS A 27 4.06 -13.86 -0.23
C LYS A 27 4.91 -12.80 -0.94
N LYS A 28 5.06 -12.83 -2.27
CA LYS A 28 5.66 -11.73 -3.03
C LYS A 28 4.78 -10.49 -3.07
N GLN A 29 3.46 -10.65 -2.97
CA GLN A 29 2.50 -9.56 -2.99
C GLN A 29 2.30 -8.97 -1.57
N THR A 30 2.49 -9.76 -0.52
CA THR A 30 2.38 -9.32 0.89
C THR A 30 3.74 -9.01 1.54
N GLY A 31 4.83 -9.63 1.07
CA GLY A 31 6.20 -9.51 1.61
C GLY A 31 7.11 -8.55 0.84
N LYS A 32 6.63 -7.98 -0.27
CA LYS A 32 7.12 -6.68 -0.70
C LYS A 32 6.46 -5.67 0.23
N GLY A 33 7.18 -5.23 1.28
CA GLY A 33 6.89 -3.92 1.84
C GLY A 33 6.77 -2.91 0.69
N LEU A 34 5.96 -1.87 0.87
CA LEU A 34 5.64 -0.80 -0.10
C LEU A 34 6.53 -0.86 -1.35
N SER A 35 5.96 -1.25 -2.50
CA SER A 35 6.71 -1.27 -3.76
C SER A 35 7.44 0.06 -3.92
N ALA A 36 8.60 0.12 -4.60
CA ALA A 36 9.32 1.39 -4.79
C ALA A 36 8.39 2.52 -5.30
N ALA A 37 7.42 2.17 -6.15
CA ALA A 37 6.36 3.05 -6.61
C ALA A 37 5.37 3.49 -5.49
N ASP A 38 5.03 2.59 -4.56
CA ASP A 38 4.18 2.93 -3.42
C ASP A 38 4.92 3.86 -2.44
N GLN A 39 6.22 3.65 -2.24
CA GLN A 39 7.06 4.53 -1.43
C GLN A 39 7.19 5.92 -2.07
N GLU A 40 7.38 6.00 -3.39
CA GLU A 40 7.39 7.25 -4.14
C GLU A 40 6.04 7.97 -4.04
N ASN A 41 4.93 7.25 -4.20
CA ASN A 41 3.59 7.80 -4.03
C ASN A 41 3.40 8.36 -2.61
N LEU A 42 3.79 7.63 -1.57
CA LEU A 42 3.72 8.13 -0.19
C LEU A 42 4.58 9.38 0.02
N GLN A 43 5.80 9.41 -0.51
CA GLN A 43 6.65 10.60 -0.42
C GLN A 43 6.02 11.80 -1.15
N SER A 44 5.38 11.57 -2.30
CA SER A 44 4.66 12.63 -3.02
C SER A 44 3.46 13.17 -2.22
N LEU A 45 2.75 12.29 -1.52
CA LEU A 45 1.61 12.65 -0.68
C LEU A 45 2.05 13.46 0.55
N VAL A 46 3.15 13.05 1.19
CA VAL A 46 3.76 13.79 2.31
C VAL A 46 4.18 15.18 1.86
N LYS A 47 4.92 15.29 0.74
CA LYS A 47 5.36 16.57 0.19
C LYS A 47 4.19 17.50 -0.13
N ARG A 48 3.10 16.95 -0.69
CA ARG A 48 1.88 17.72 -0.98
C ARG A 48 1.17 18.18 0.30
N SER A 49 1.18 17.37 1.35
CA SER A 49 0.65 17.75 2.65
C SER A 49 1.43 18.91 3.27
N GLU A 50 2.76 18.88 3.19
CA GLU A 50 3.63 19.97 3.67
C GLU A 50 3.35 21.27 2.90
N GLU A 51 3.26 21.21 1.57
CA GLU A 51 2.93 22.37 0.74
C GLU A 51 1.55 22.95 1.08
N MET A 52 0.56 22.08 1.29
CA MET A 52 -0.77 22.50 1.71
C MET A 52 -0.76 23.19 3.07
N GLN A 53 -0.02 22.67 4.06
CA GLN A 53 0.11 23.31 5.38
C GLN A 53 0.72 24.71 5.28
N GLN A 54 1.77 24.87 4.47
CA GLN A 54 2.39 26.18 4.25
C GLN A 54 1.41 27.18 3.61
N ARG A 55 0.60 26.71 2.64
CA ARG A 55 -0.43 27.53 2.00
C ARG A 55 -1.54 27.91 2.98
N ILE A 56 -1.98 27.00 3.83
CA ILE A 56 -2.97 27.28 4.88
C ILE A 56 -2.43 28.34 5.82
N ALA A 57 -1.20 28.20 6.33
CA ALA A 57 -0.60 29.19 7.22
C ALA A 57 -0.52 30.58 6.58
N SER A 58 -0.15 30.65 5.29
CA SER A 58 -0.12 31.90 4.55
C SER A 58 -1.52 32.49 4.35
N LEU A 59 -2.53 31.65 4.08
CA LEU A 59 -3.92 32.08 3.98
C LEU A 59 -4.46 32.55 5.33
N GLU A 60 -4.11 31.89 6.44
CA GLU A 60 -4.45 32.33 7.80
C GLU A 60 -3.84 33.70 8.10
N GLU A 61 -2.57 33.93 7.73
CA GLU A 61 -1.93 35.24 7.91
C GLU A 61 -2.62 36.36 7.12
N ILE A 62 -3.02 36.08 5.87
CA ILE A 62 -3.77 37.03 5.04
C ILE A 62 -5.16 37.26 5.64
N LEU A 63 -5.84 36.19 6.04
CA LEU A 63 -7.20 36.25 6.57
C LEU A 63 -7.26 36.97 7.93
N ASP A 64 -6.24 36.80 8.78
CA ASP A 64 -6.08 37.55 10.03
C ASP A 64 -5.86 39.05 9.77
N LYS A 65 -5.19 39.43 8.67
CA LYS A 65 -5.01 40.83 8.26
C LYS A 65 -6.27 41.43 7.65
N GLU A 66 -6.97 40.69 6.79
CA GLU A 66 -8.11 41.19 6.02
C GLU A 66 -9.45 41.10 6.75
N ALA A 67 -9.63 40.11 7.63
CA ALA A 67 -10.91 39.84 8.28
C ALA A 67 -10.74 39.36 9.73
N PRO A 68 -10.19 40.18 10.66
CA PRO A 68 -9.78 39.76 12.02
C PRO A 68 -10.84 39.10 12.91
N GLN A 69 -12.12 39.11 12.49
CA GLN A 69 -13.27 38.55 13.22
C GLN A 69 -13.71 37.18 12.67
N TRP A 70 -13.00 36.63 11.68
CA TRP A 70 -13.38 35.40 10.97
C TRP A 70 -13.43 34.15 11.86
N ARG A 71 -12.71 34.17 12.99
CA ARG A 71 -12.69 33.09 13.99
C ARG A 71 -13.82 33.17 15.02
N GLU A 72 -14.62 34.25 15.07
CA GLU A 72 -15.66 34.49 16.08
C GLU A 72 -17.08 34.02 15.65
N LYS A 73 -17.19 32.90 14.91
CA LYS A 73 -18.48 32.30 14.56
C LYS A 73 -18.77 31.00 15.29
#